data_AF-A0A225DD54-F1
#
_entry.id   AF-A0A225DD54-F1
#
_cell.length_a   1.000
_cell.length_b   1.000
_cell.length_c   1.000
_cell.angle_alpha   90.00
_cell.angle_beta   90.00
_cell.angle_gamma   90.00
#
_symmetry.space_group_name_H-M   'P 1'
#
loop_
_entity.id
_entity.type
_entity.pdbx_description
1 polymer ?
#
loop_
_entity_poly.entity_id
_entity_poly.type
_entity_poly.pdbx_seq_one_letter_code
_entity_poly.pdbx_strand_id
1 'polypeptide(L)'
;MAPALIFDAHGFPYVRLRGPTAVGLLPVLKAQFEIAYGAPGGTEVLDYPACLRANPRGSWRRPAAGTGPLYLTGVLAAEARAAGQRFGPGSRLATAEEWQEADALLDRPLDPATLAKLLAADRLHPAAAAVIGRTRAATWREIGEGLLEWVQAPAVLGLYGRPRPEYRLNLLLNPRIHPPVVPRGAERHPAYGLRLAIPHTKERRSA
;
A
#
# COMPACT_ATOMS: atom_id res chain seq x y z
N MET A 1 -9.13 9.26 17.98
CA MET A 1 -9.44 7.81 17.99
C MET A 1 -8.55 7.12 16.97
N ALA A 2 -7.77 6.13 17.41
CA ALA A 2 -6.88 5.34 16.54
C ALA A 2 -7.66 4.54 15.48
N PRO A 3 -7.07 4.28 14.30
CA PRO A 3 -7.68 3.40 13.32
C PRO A 3 -7.85 1.99 13.88
N ALA A 4 -8.96 1.32 13.54
CA ALA A 4 -9.13 -0.09 13.85
C ALA A 4 -8.29 -0.93 12.88
N LEU A 5 -7.33 -1.68 13.40
CA LEU A 5 -6.38 -2.47 12.61
C LEU A 5 -6.80 -3.94 12.52
N ILE A 6 -6.53 -4.56 11.38
CA ILE A 6 -6.61 -6.01 11.15
C ILE A 6 -5.34 -6.47 10.41
N PHE A 7 -5.16 -7.78 10.29
CA PHE A 7 -4.04 -8.37 9.55
C PHE A 7 -4.56 -9.30 8.47
N ASP A 8 -3.86 -9.36 7.33
CA ASP A 8 -4.06 -10.42 6.35
C ASP A 8 -3.52 -11.78 6.88
N ALA A 9 -3.63 -12.82 6.05
CA ALA A 9 -3.15 -14.16 6.37
C ALA A 9 -1.63 -14.24 6.57
N HIS A 10 -0.88 -13.24 6.09
CA HIS A 10 0.58 -13.18 6.16
C HIS A 10 1.09 -12.18 7.20
N GLY A 11 0.19 -11.50 7.92
CA GLY A 11 0.56 -10.57 8.97
C GLY A 11 0.81 -9.14 8.53
N PHE A 12 0.42 -8.75 7.31
CA PHE A 12 0.50 -7.34 6.90
C PHE A 12 -0.72 -6.57 7.44
N PRO A 13 -0.52 -5.37 8.01
CA PRO A 13 -1.59 -4.63 8.67
C PRO A 13 -2.46 -3.85 7.68
N TYR A 14 -3.77 -3.80 7.97
CA TYR A 14 -4.79 -3.07 7.24
C TYR A 14 -5.60 -2.20 8.20
N VAL A 15 -6.08 -1.06 7.71
CA VAL A 15 -7.02 -0.17 8.40
C VAL A 15 -8.44 -0.49 7.95
N ARG A 16 -9.34 -0.72 8.89
CA ARG A 16 -10.77 -0.91 8.60
C ARG A 16 -11.42 0.41 8.21
N LEU A 17 -12.17 0.37 7.11
CA LEU A 17 -13.04 1.46 6.69
C LEU A 17 -14.42 1.34 7.35
N ARG A 18 -15.33 2.30 7.09
CA ARG A 18 -16.73 2.27 7.56
C ARG A 18 -17.53 1.10 6.98
N GLY A 19 -17.21 0.73 5.74
CA GLY A 19 -17.82 -0.37 5.00
C GLY A 19 -17.24 -1.76 5.33
N PRO A 20 -17.53 -2.77 4.49
CA PRO A 20 -16.99 -4.12 4.61
C PRO A 20 -15.60 -4.25 3.97
N THR A 21 -14.82 -3.17 3.94
CA THR A 21 -13.49 -3.13 3.32
C THR A 21 -12.46 -2.73 4.36
N ALA A 22 -11.26 -3.30 4.26
CA ALA A 22 -10.06 -2.77 4.88
C ALA A 22 -9.00 -2.45 3.83
N VAL A 23 -8.21 -1.41 4.05
CA VAL A 23 -7.17 -0.95 3.13
C VAL A 23 -5.81 -1.05 3.82
N GLY A 24 -4.79 -1.51 3.09
CA GLY A 24 -3.45 -1.72 3.65
C GLY A 24 -2.95 -0.47 4.39
N LEU A 25 -2.37 -0.65 5.58
CA LEU A 25 -1.75 0.44 6.33
C LEU A 25 -0.50 0.96 5.60
N LEU A 26 0.21 0.06 4.92
CA LEU A 26 1.37 0.36 4.09
C LEU A 26 1.00 0.17 2.60
N PRO A 27 1.67 0.86 1.67
CA PRO A 27 1.76 0.39 0.30
C PRO A 27 2.31 -1.04 0.26
N VAL A 28 2.01 -1.78 -0.80
CA VAL A 28 2.47 -3.15 -0.99
C VAL A 28 3.98 -3.22 -0.85
N LEU A 29 4.46 -4.07 0.05
CA LEU A 29 5.89 -4.34 0.20
C LEU A 29 6.33 -5.38 -0.84
N LYS A 30 7.57 -5.28 -1.32
CA LYS A 30 8.17 -6.33 -2.17
C LYS A 30 8.10 -7.70 -1.48
N ALA A 31 8.34 -7.74 -0.17
CA ALA A 31 8.21 -8.96 0.63
C ALA A 31 6.76 -9.52 0.64
N GLN A 32 5.75 -8.64 0.66
CA GLN A 32 4.34 -9.05 0.58
C GLN A 32 4.03 -9.61 -0.82
N PHE A 33 4.49 -8.93 -1.87
CA PHE A 33 4.31 -9.38 -3.25
C PHE A 33 5.03 -10.70 -3.53
N GLU A 34 6.24 -10.90 -3.01
CA GLU A 34 7.01 -12.14 -3.21
C GLU A 34 6.33 -13.38 -2.64
N ILE A 35 5.58 -13.25 -1.54
CA ILE A 35 4.74 -14.32 -1.01
C ILE A 35 3.65 -14.69 -2.02
N ALA A 36 2.96 -13.68 -2.58
CA ALA A 36 1.91 -13.88 -3.57
C ALA A 36 2.45 -14.36 -4.93
N TYR A 37 3.66 -13.93 -5.31
CA TYR A 37 4.35 -14.31 -6.54
C TYR A 37 4.82 -15.76 -6.50
N GLY A 38 5.29 -16.24 -5.34
CA GLY A 38 5.70 -17.63 -5.14
C GLY A 38 4.56 -18.65 -5.09
N ALA A 39 3.31 -18.19 -4.97
CA ALA A 39 2.14 -19.06 -4.98
C ALA A 39 1.85 -19.60 -6.41
N PRO A 40 1.21 -20.78 -6.56
CA PRO A 40 0.91 -21.38 -7.87
C PRO A 40 0.18 -20.42 -8.83
N GLY A 41 0.69 -20.26 -10.05
CA GLY A 41 0.13 -19.35 -11.07
C GLY A 41 0.57 -17.88 -10.97
N GLY A 42 1.64 -17.57 -10.23
CA GLY A 42 2.02 -16.18 -9.90
C GLY A 42 2.86 -15.40 -10.92
N THR A 43 3.42 -16.04 -11.95
CA THR A 43 4.51 -15.43 -12.77
C THR A 43 4.05 -14.49 -13.88
N GLU A 44 2.78 -14.49 -14.27
CA GLU A 44 2.31 -13.77 -15.48
C GLU A 44 1.64 -12.41 -15.21
N VAL A 45 1.50 -12.03 -13.94
CA VAL A 45 0.66 -10.91 -13.52
C VAL A 45 1.38 -9.56 -13.57
N LEU A 46 2.71 -9.57 -13.48
CA LEU A 46 3.56 -8.39 -13.36
C LEU A 46 4.95 -8.74 -13.92
N ASP A 47 5.54 -7.87 -14.73
CA ASP A 47 6.98 -7.96 -15.05
C ASP A 47 7.78 -7.48 -13.82
N TYR A 48 7.91 -8.38 -12.84
CA TYR A 48 8.62 -8.12 -11.59
C TYR A 48 10.10 -7.75 -11.83
N PRO A 49 10.86 -8.40 -12.73
CA PRO A 49 12.19 -7.95 -13.10
C PRO A 49 12.25 -6.48 -13.57
N ALA A 50 11.29 -6.01 -14.36
CA ALA A 50 11.22 -4.60 -14.76
C ALA A 50 10.87 -3.67 -13.60
N CYS A 51 10.00 -4.08 -12.67
CA CYS A 51 9.75 -3.34 -11.44
C CYS A 51 11.03 -3.20 -10.60
N LEU A 52 11.84 -4.26 -10.51
CA LEU A 52 13.12 -4.23 -9.80
C LEU A 52 14.17 -3.36 -10.49
N ARG A 53 14.15 -3.23 -11.82
CA ARG A 53 14.97 -2.25 -12.53
C ARG A 53 14.57 -0.81 -12.21
N ALA A 54 13.25 -0.55 -12.10
CA ALA A 54 12.73 0.77 -11.77
C ALA A 54 12.96 1.17 -10.30
N ASN A 55 12.87 0.21 -9.36
CA ASN A 55 13.14 0.41 -7.95
C ASN A 55 13.84 -0.82 -7.35
N PRO A 56 15.19 -0.81 -7.29
CA PRO A 56 15.98 -1.93 -6.81
C PRO A 56 15.57 -2.43 -5.43
N ARG A 57 15.81 -3.72 -5.20
CA ARG A 57 15.42 -4.39 -3.96
C ARG A 57 16.23 -3.86 -2.77
N GLY A 58 15.53 -3.33 -1.77
CA GLY A 58 16.08 -3.13 -0.43
C GLY A 58 15.92 -4.38 0.44
N SER A 59 16.87 -4.61 1.35
CA SER A 59 16.71 -5.64 2.40
C SER A 59 15.94 -5.06 3.57
N TRP A 60 14.80 -5.63 3.96
CA TRP A 60 14.11 -5.21 5.20
C TRP A 60 14.83 -5.68 6.48
N ARG A 61 15.78 -6.63 6.36
CA ARG A 61 16.64 -7.10 7.47
C ARG A 61 17.85 -6.20 7.70
N ARG A 62 18.42 -5.68 6.61
CA ARG A 62 19.51 -4.68 6.61
C ARG A 62 19.17 -3.50 5.70
N PRO A 63 18.10 -2.76 6.02
CA PRO A 63 17.62 -1.66 5.18
C PRO A 63 18.60 -0.49 5.21
N ALA A 64 18.94 -0.02 4.02
CA ALA A 64 19.68 1.20 3.78
C ALA A 64 18.89 2.44 4.26
N ALA A 65 19.38 3.64 3.94
CA ALA A 65 18.66 4.88 4.22
C ALA A 65 17.29 4.87 3.49
N GLY A 66 16.20 4.95 4.25
CA GLY A 66 14.84 5.06 3.75
C GLY A 66 14.11 3.73 3.51
N THR A 67 12.78 3.83 3.38
CA THR A 67 11.85 2.70 3.18
C THR A 67 11.44 2.50 1.71
N GLY A 68 11.73 3.47 0.83
CA GLY A 68 11.36 3.43 -0.60
C GLY A 68 11.73 2.13 -1.33
N PRO A 69 12.97 1.60 -1.17
CA PRO A 69 13.40 0.34 -1.77
C PRO A 69 12.64 -0.91 -1.28
N LEU A 70 11.84 -0.81 -0.21
CA LEU A 70 11.05 -1.92 0.33
C LEU A 70 9.66 -2.03 -0.30
N TYR A 71 9.13 -0.94 -0.87
CA TYR A 71 7.82 -0.94 -1.53
C TYR A 71 7.89 -1.52 -2.94
N LEU A 72 6.83 -2.19 -3.36
CA LEU A 72 6.62 -2.57 -4.75
C LEU A 72 6.19 -1.33 -5.53
N THR A 73 7.05 -0.89 -6.44
CA THR A 73 6.81 0.29 -7.30
C THR A 73 7.26 0.02 -8.72
N GLY A 74 7.03 0.97 -9.62
CA GLY A 74 7.29 0.77 -11.06
C GLY A 74 6.23 -0.11 -11.71
N VAL A 75 5.05 -0.23 -11.10
CA VAL A 75 3.93 -1.02 -11.63
C VAL A 75 3.20 -0.21 -12.70
N LEU A 76 2.91 -0.81 -13.85
CA LEU A 76 2.13 -0.17 -14.92
C LEU A 76 0.63 -0.30 -14.65
N ALA A 77 -0.16 0.60 -15.24
CA ALA A 77 -1.62 0.53 -15.16
C ALA A 77 -2.16 -0.84 -15.62
N ALA A 78 -1.64 -1.36 -16.75
CA ALA A 78 -2.06 -2.64 -17.31
C ALA A 78 -1.80 -3.83 -16.36
N GLU A 79 -0.82 -3.72 -15.46
CA GLU A 79 -0.44 -4.78 -14.51
C GLU A 79 -1.15 -4.61 -13.16
N ALA A 80 -1.42 -3.36 -12.75
CA ALA A 80 -1.87 -3.04 -11.40
C ALA A 80 -3.14 -3.77 -10.99
N ARG A 81 -4.12 -3.90 -11.89
CA ARG A 81 -5.39 -4.59 -11.59
C ARG A 81 -5.16 -6.07 -11.28
N ALA A 82 -4.44 -6.76 -12.16
CA ALA A 82 -4.14 -8.18 -12.01
C ALA A 82 -3.26 -8.41 -10.77
N ALA A 83 -2.28 -7.52 -10.53
CA ALA A 83 -1.44 -7.57 -9.33
C ALA A 83 -2.26 -7.49 -8.04
N GLY A 84 -3.23 -6.57 -7.97
CA GLY A 84 -4.09 -6.41 -6.79
C GLY A 84 -4.92 -7.66 -6.45
N GLN A 85 -5.29 -8.46 -7.46
CA GLN A 85 -6.08 -9.69 -7.30
C GLN A 85 -5.26 -10.88 -6.80
N ARG A 86 -3.93 -10.76 -6.79
CA ARG A 86 -3.04 -11.89 -6.48
C ARG A 86 -2.90 -12.19 -4.98
N PHE A 87 -3.21 -11.22 -4.12
CA PHE A 87 -2.96 -11.30 -2.68
C PHE A 87 -4.01 -12.09 -1.88
N GLY A 88 -5.01 -12.67 -2.57
CA GLY A 88 -6.00 -13.55 -1.96
C GLY A 88 -7.42 -13.27 -2.44
N PRO A 89 -8.38 -14.13 -2.06
CA PRO A 89 -9.78 -13.97 -2.45
C PRO A 89 -10.34 -12.59 -2.09
N GLY A 90 -10.89 -11.90 -3.08
CA GLY A 90 -11.48 -10.57 -2.92
C GLY A 90 -10.48 -9.41 -2.78
N SER A 91 -9.17 -9.68 -2.74
CA SER A 91 -8.15 -8.62 -2.80
C SER A 91 -8.24 -7.88 -4.12
N ARG A 92 -8.07 -6.55 -4.07
CA ARG A 92 -8.06 -5.68 -5.25
C ARG A 92 -7.34 -4.37 -4.94
N LEU A 93 -7.21 -3.52 -5.95
CA LEU A 93 -6.89 -2.11 -5.74
C LEU A 93 -8.06 -1.43 -5.02
N ALA A 94 -7.76 -0.48 -4.14
CA ALA A 94 -8.77 0.39 -3.54
C ALA A 94 -9.49 1.21 -4.62
N THR A 95 -10.76 1.56 -4.39
CA THR A 95 -11.41 2.62 -5.19
C THR A 95 -10.86 3.98 -4.78
N ALA A 96 -11.17 5.02 -5.57
CA ALA A 96 -10.87 6.40 -5.21
C ALA A 96 -11.39 6.78 -3.81
N GLU A 97 -12.64 6.41 -3.52
CA GLU A 97 -13.34 6.73 -2.27
C GLU A 97 -12.72 5.99 -1.09
N GLU A 98 -12.41 4.70 -1.26
CA GLU A 98 -11.75 3.89 -0.21
C GLU A 98 -10.34 4.38 0.08
N TRP A 99 -9.61 4.80 -0.96
CA TRP A 99 -8.29 5.39 -0.81
C TRP A 99 -8.36 6.70 -0.02
N GLN A 100 -9.30 7.59 -0.37
CA GLN A 100 -9.50 8.86 0.33
C GLN A 100 -9.93 8.67 1.79
N GLU A 101 -10.82 7.70 2.04
CA GLU A 101 -11.21 7.35 3.40
C GLU A 101 -10.00 6.83 4.20
N ALA A 102 -9.17 5.97 3.60
CA ALA A 102 -7.94 5.51 4.23
C ALA A 102 -6.94 6.65 4.48
N ASP A 103 -6.68 7.54 3.52
CA ASP A 103 -5.79 8.70 3.69
C ASP A 103 -6.27 9.60 4.84
N ALA A 104 -7.57 9.86 4.94
CA ALA A 104 -8.15 10.65 6.03
C ALA A 104 -8.04 9.96 7.41
N LEU A 105 -8.15 8.63 7.47
CA LEU A 105 -7.92 7.86 8.70
C LEU A 105 -6.44 7.87 9.10
N LEU A 106 -5.55 7.80 8.12
CA LEU A 106 -4.11 7.75 8.31
C LEU A 106 -3.49 9.12 8.62
N ASP A 107 -4.12 10.22 8.22
CA ASP A 107 -3.69 11.60 8.54
C ASP A 107 -3.85 11.95 10.03
N ARG A 108 -4.42 11.04 10.82
CA ARG A 108 -4.58 11.23 12.26
C ARG A 108 -3.24 11.11 13.00
N PRO A 109 -3.07 11.82 14.13
CA PRO A 109 -1.91 11.66 14.99
C PRO A 109 -1.65 10.20 15.35
N LEU A 110 -0.38 9.82 15.31
CA LEU A 110 0.09 8.51 15.71
C LEU A 110 0.05 8.42 17.23
N ASP A 111 -0.81 7.54 17.76
CA ASP A 111 -0.84 7.26 19.20
C ASP A 111 0.30 6.28 19.55
N PRO A 112 1.28 6.69 20.38
CA PRO A 112 2.39 5.82 20.75
C PRO A 112 1.95 4.50 21.37
N ALA A 113 0.85 4.48 22.13
CA ALA A 113 0.37 3.27 22.77
C ALA A 113 -0.17 2.26 21.74
N THR A 114 -0.93 2.76 20.76
CA THR A 114 -1.41 1.93 19.64
C THR A 114 -0.25 1.48 18.74
N LEU A 115 0.75 2.33 18.48
CA LEU A 115 1.96 1.94 17.75
C LEU A 115 2.71 0.82 18.46
N ALA A 116 2.93 0.94 19.77
CA ALA A 116 3.58 -0.10 20.57
C ALA A 116 2.80 -1.41 20.53
N LYS A 117 1.47 -1.37 20.65
CA LYS A 117 0.60 -2.55 20.51
C LYS A 117 0.70 -3.19 19.12
N LEU A 118 0.75 -2.40 18.06
CA LEU A 118 0.92 -2.89 16.70
C LEU A 118 2.28 -3.60 16.56
N LEU A 119 3.36 -2.97 17.02
CA LEU A 119 4.72 -3.54 16.97
C LEU A 119 4.90 -4.79 17.83
N ALA A 120 4.12 -4.92 18.92
CA ALA A 120 4.13 -6.08 19.80
C ALA A 120 3.17 -7.20 19.35
N ALA A 121 2.42 -7.03 18.27
CA ALA A 121 1.47 -8.05 17.81
C ALA A 121 2.21 -9.26 17.24
N ASP A 122 1.99 -10.45 17.80
CA ASP A 122 2.62 -11.72 17.35
C ASP A 122 2.39 -12.03 15.87
N ARG A 123 1.27 -11.53 15.33
CA ARG A 123 0.89 -11.72 13.93
C ARG A 123 1.54 -10.71 12.97
N LEU A 124 2.25 -9.69 13.45
CA LEU A 124 2.83 -8.67 12.57
C LEU A 124 4.00 -9.23 11.76
N HIS A 125 3.92 -9.11 10.44
CA HIS A 125 4.99 -9.57 9.56
C HIS A 125 6.29 -8.78 9.79
N PRO A 126 7.47 -9.43 9.90
CA PRO A 126 8.74 -8.76 10.20
C PRO A 126 9.12 -7.64 9.23
N ALA A 127 8.80 -7.79 7.93
CA ALA A 127 9.04 -6.73 6.94
C ALA A 127 8.16 -5.49 7.17
N ALA A 128 6.91 -5.67 7.60
CA ALA A 128 6.04 -4.56 7.97
C ALA A 128 6.52 -3.91 9.28
N ALA A 129 6.89 -4.72 10.28
CA ALA A 129 7.49 -4.23 11.52
C ALA A 129 8.75 -3.39 11.28
N ALA A 130 9.61 -3.81 10.34
CA ALA A 130 10.81 -3.06 9.98
C ALA A 130 10.49 -1.68 9.38
N VAL A 131 9.43 -1.56 8.57
CA VAL A 131 8.98 -0.27 8.02
C VAL A 131 8.37 0.59 9.14
N ILE A 132 7.47 0.00 9.93
CA ILE A 132 6.74 0.70 11.00
C ILE A 132 7.68 1.19 12.11
N GLY A 133 8.58 0.34 12.60
CA GLY A 133 9.46 0.67 13.73
C GLY A 133 10.54 1.71 13.42
N ARG A 134 10.70 2.11 12.16
CA ARG A 134 11.69 3.10 11.72
C ARG A 134 11.17 4.51 11.61
N THR A 135 9.85 4.66 11.66
CA THR A 135 9.24 5.95 11.44
C THR A 135 9.41 6.83 12.68
N ARG A 136 9.73 8.11 12.45
CA ARG A 136 9.54 9.19 13.44
C ARG A 136 8.22 9.92 13.18
N ALA A 137 7.27 9.23 12.55
CA ALA A 137 6.01 9.78 12.11
C ALA A 137 5.25 10.48 13.24
N ALA A 138 4.75 11.66 12.94
CA ALA A 138 3.68 12.30 13.69
C ALA A 138 2.31 11.67 13.38
N THR A 139 2.15 11.03 12.22
CA THR A 139 0.85 10.48 11.74
C THR A 139 0.97 9.04 11.22
N TRP A 140 -0.12 8.27 11.25
CA TRP A 140 -0.10 6.90 10.69
C TRP A 140 0.27 6.86 9.20
N ARG A 141 -0.04 7.93 8.47
CA ARG A 141 0.30 8.11 7.07
C ARG A 141 1.81 8.15 6.83
N GLU A 142 2.55 8.81 7.72
CA GLU A 142 4.01 8.96 7.66
C GLU A 142 4.76 7.62 7.89
N ILE A 143 4.04 6.53 8.09
CA ILE A 143 4.60 5.19 8.14
C ILE A 143 4.70 4.57 6.74
N GLY A 144 3.70 4.81 5.88
CA GLY A 144 3.57 4.22 4.54
C GLY A 144 4.04 5.13 3.40
N GLU A 145 4.91 6.09 3.69
CA GLU A 145 5.08 7.33 2.92
C GLU A 145 5.38 7.20 1.43
N GLY A 146 4.76 8.10 0.67
CA GLY A 146 5.48 8.85 -0.34
C GLY A 146 5.25 8.44 -1.79
N LEU A 147 4.25 7.59 -2.06
CA LEU A 147 4.00 7.05 -3.38
C LEU A 147 2.75 7.67 -4.01
N LEU A 148 2.66 7.51 -5.32
CA LEU A 148 1.43 7.49 -6.07
C LEU A 148 0.97 6.03 -6.19
N GLU A 149 -0.28 5.76 -5.86
CA GLU A 149 -0.85 4.42 -5.75
C GLU A 149 -1.96 4.25 -6.76
N TRP A 150 -1.94 3.14 -7.50
CA TRP A 150 -2.99 2.82 -8.45
C TRP A 150 -4.32 2.54 -7.74
N VAL A 151 -5.37 3.23 -8.16
CA VAL A 151 -6.75 3.06 -7.68
C VAL A 151 -7.69 2.68 -8.82
N GLN A 152 -8.81 2.04 -8.46
CA GLN A 152 -9.92 1.82 -9.37
C GLN A 152 -10.73 3.11 -9.52
N ALA A 153 -10.91 3.55 -10.77
CA ALA A 153 -11.88 4.59 -11.13
C ALA A 153 -12.84 4.07 -12.22
N PRO A 154 -14.00 4.71 -12.44
CA PRO A 154 -15.06 4.18 -13.30
C PRO A 154 -14.65 3.84 -14.73
N ALA A 155 -13.79 4.67 -15.35
CA ALA A 155 -13.39 4.52 -16.75
C ALA A 155 -11.97 3.99 -16.93
N VAL A 156 -11.03 4.38 -16.06
CA VAL A 156 -9.61 4.07 -16.16
C VAL A 156 -8.99 3.90 -14.78
N LEU A 157 -7.86 3.19 -14.70
CA LEU A 157 -7.03 3.27 -13.49
C LEU A 157 -6.34 4.63 -13.44
N GLY A 158 -6.18 5.16 -12.25
CA GLY A 158 -5.40 6.37 -12.03
C GLY A 158 -4.66 6.32 -10.70
N LEU A 159 -3.90 7.37 -10.44
CA LEU A 159 -3.02 7.48 -9.29
C LEU A 159 -3.55 8.49 -8.27
N TYR A 160 -3.64 8.05 -7.01
CA TYR A 160 -3.78 8.91 -5.84
C TYR A 160 -2.52 8.82 -4.99
N GLY A 161 -2.15 9.87 -4.26
CA GLY A 161 -1.01 9.77 -3.37
C GLY A 161 -0.47 11.09 -2.86
N ARG A 162 0.64 10.98 -2.14
CA ARG A 162 1.45 12.11 -1.69
C ARG A 162 2.91 11.81 -2.03
N PRO A 163 3.30 11.94 -3.31
CA PRO A 163 4.62 11.54 -3.74
C PRO A 163 5.68 12.34 -3.00
N ARG A 164 6.79 11.69 -2.64
CA ARG A 164 7.92 12.40 -2.03
C ARG A 164 8.53 13.39 -3.02
N PRO A 165 9.05 14.54 -2.55
CA PRO A 165 9.65 15.55 -3.42
C PRO A 165 10.78 15.02 -4.31
N GLU A 166 11.57 14.05 -3.84
CA GLU A 166 12.69 13.47 -4.60
C GLU A 166 12.26 12.77 -5.90
N TYR A 167 10.99 12.38 -6.04
CA TYR A 167 10.49 11.78 -7.26
C TYR A 167 10.30 12.77 -8.42
N ARG A 168 10.40 14.08 -8.17
CA ARG A 168 10.37 15.15 -9.21
C ARG A 168 9.23 14.98 -10.23
N LEU A 169 8.05 14.58 -9.75
CA LEU A 169 6.88 14.37 -10.60
C LEU A 169 6.29 15.72 -11.03
N ASN A 170 6.16 15.92 -12.34
CA ASN A 170 5.51 17.12 -12.89
C ASN A 170 3.97 16.93 -12.88
N LEU A 171 3.37 17.12 -11.70
CA LEU A 171 1.93 16.95 -11.50
C LEU A 171 1.20 18.29 -11.67
N LEU A 172 0.33 18.38 -12.67
CA LEU A 172 -0.54 19.54 -12.88
C LEU A 172 -1.71 19.60 -11.89
N LEU A 173 -2.11 18.45 -11.36
CA LEU A 173 -3.23 18.30 -10.44
C LEU A 173 -2.74 17.72 -9.11
N ASN A 174 -3.28 18.22 -8.01
CA ASN A 174 -3.08 17.63 -6.69
C ASN A 174 -3.71 16.22 -6.63
N PRO A 175 -2.88 15.15 -6.57
CA PRO A 175 -3.32 13.75 -6.65
C PRO A 175 -3.91 13.26 -5.32
N ARG A 176 -4.50 14.15 -4.52
CA ARG A 176 -5.23 13.83 -3.27
C ARG A 176 -6.69 14.23 -3.35
N ILE A 177 -6.96 15.36 -4.00
CA ILE A 177 -8.26 16.03 -3.99
C ILE A 177 -8.92 16.06 -5.36
N HIS A 178 -8.12 16.05 -6.42
CA HIS A 178 -8.62 16.00 -7.79
C HIS A 178 -8.90 14.57 -8.21
N PRO A 179 -9.57 14.36 -9.36
CA PRO A 179 -9.71 13.03 -9.95
C PRO A 179 -8.35 12.30 -10.08
N PRO A 180 -8.33 10.95 -10.06
CA PRO A 180 -7.11 10.16 -10.18
C PRO A 180 -6.24 10.63 -11.35
N VAL A 181 -4.95 10.84 -11.10
CA VAL A 181 -4.02 11.29 -12.13
C VAL A 181 -3.65 10.12 -13.04
N VAL A 182 -3.76 10.31 -14.34
CA VAL A 182 -3.28 9.33 -15.34
C VAL A 182 -1.92 9.81 -15.86
N PRO A 183 -0.84 9.04 -15.66
CA PRO A 183 0.46 9.36 -16.25
C PRO A 183 0.37 9.50 -17.77
N ARG A 184 1.11 10.46 -18.33
CA ARG A 184 1.32 10.54 -19.78
C ARG A 184 2.38 9.50 -20.15
N GLY A 185 1.96 8.43 -20.81
CA GLY A 185 2.85 7.35 -21.27
C GLY A 185 2.76 6.07 -20.44
N ALA A 186 3.36 5.00 -20.96
CA ALA A 186 3.35 3.66 -20.36
C ALA A 186 4.67 3.35 -19.62
N GLU A 187 5.34 4.37 -19.09
CA GLU A 187 6.64 4.23 -18.44
C GLU A 187 6.51 3.85 -16.97
N ARG A 188 7.44 3.00 -16.51
CA ARG A 188 7.55 2.63 -15.10
C ARG A 188 8.22 3.76 -14.33
N HIS A 189 7.68 4.08 -13.16
CA HIS A 189 8.27 5.09 -12.28
C HIS A 189 8.41 4.56 -10.85
N PRO A 190 9.52 4.84 -10.13
CA PRO A 190 9.69 4.41 -8.74
C PRO A 190 8.68 5.02 -7.77
N ALA A 191 7.91 6.02 -8.20
CA ALA A 191 6.81 6.59 -7.42
C ALA A 191 5.48 5.83 -7.58
N TYR A 192 5.34 4.94 -8.58
CA TYR A 192 4.07 4.28 -8.90
C TYR A 192 3.98 2.93 -8.18
N GLY A 193 3.26 2.90 -7.06
CA GLY A 193 3.04 1.72 -6.23
C GLY A 193 1.59 1.26 -6.19
N LEU A 194 1.29 0.39 -5.23
CA LEU A 194 -0.02 -0.21 -5.02
C LEU A 194 -0.39 -0.14 -3.55
N ARG A 195 -1.69 -0.03 -3.26
CA ARG A 195 -2.26 -0.31 -1.95
C ARG A 195 -3.49 -1.19 -2.12
N LEU A 196 -3.56 -2.23 -1.30
CA LEU A 196 -4.58 -3.25 -1.43
C LEU A 196 -5.80 -2.92 -0.59
N ALA A 197 -6.96 -3.22 -1.14
CA ALA A 197 -8.22 -3.32 -0.43
C ALA A 197 -8.61 -4.80 -0.33
N ILE A 198 -9.06 -5.23 0.85
CA ILE A 198 -9.54 -6.58 1.13
C ILE A 198 -10.94 -6.53 1.75
N PRO A 199 -11.78 -7.56 1.53
CA PRO A 199 -13.02 -7.70 2.24
C PRO A 199 -12.76 -7.89 3.74
N HIS A 200 -13.54 -7.21 4.56
CA HIS A 200 -13.60 -7.39 6.01
C HIS A 200 -15.05 -7.57 6.42
N THR A 201 -15.43 -8.79 6.75
CA THR A 201 -16.74 -9.05 7.36
C THR A 201 -16.71 -8.56 8.79
N LYS A 202 -17.69 -7.71 9.17
CA LYS A 202 -17.99 -7.52 10.58
C LYS A 202 -18.42 -8.89 11.09
N GLU A 203 -17.64 -9.50 11.99
CA GLU A 203 -18.18 -10.56 12.84
C GLU A 203 -19.50 -10.04 13.39
N ARG A 204 -20.61 -10.69 13.02
CA ARG A 204 -21.89 -10.41 13.66
C ARG A 204 -21.62 -10.69 15.13
N ARG A 205 -21.63 -9.63 15.96
CA ARG A 205 -21.71 -9.82 17.40
C ARG A 205 -22.98 -10.63 17.62
N SER A 206 -22.83 -11.91 17.92
CA SER A 206 -23.93 -12.71 18.46
C SER A 206 -24.42 -11.93 19.68
N ALA A 207 -25.66 -11.43 19.57
CA ALA A 207 -26.35 -10.76 20.65
C ALA A 207 -26.63 -11.74 21.79
#